data_AF-D3Y1U5-F1
#
_entry.id   AF-D3Y1U5-F1
#
_cell.length_a   1.000
_cell.length_b   1.000
_cell.length_c   1.000
_cell.angle_alpha   90.00
_cell.angle_beta   90.00
_cell.angle_gamma   90.00
#
_symmetry.space_group_name_H-M   'P 1'
#
loop_
_entity.id
_entity.type
_entity.pdbx_description
1 polymer ?
#
loop_
_entity_poly.entity_id
_entity_poly.type
_entity_poly.pdbx_seq_one_letter_code
_entity_poly.pdbx_strand_id
1 'polypeptide(L)'
;AVNPLFRAAYLSHSAKKKVTLLVPWLCKSDQELVYPSNITFSSPEEQELYIRNWLEERIGFKADFKISFYPGKFSKERRSVIPTGDTSQFIPSRDADIA
;
A
#
# COMPACT_ATOMS: atom_id res chain seq x y z
N ALA A 1 5.69 -3.90 -15.87
CA ALA A 1 4.98 -4.44 -14.70
C ALA A 1 3.67 -3.67 -14.50
N VAL A 2 2.61 -4.33 -14.03
CA VAL A 2 1.33 -3.66 -13.72
C VAL A 2 1.43 -2.99 -12.35
N ASN A 3 1.06 -1.72 -12.24
CA ASN A 3 1.07 -1.00 -10.97
C ASN A 3 -0.03 -1.55 -10.03
N PRO A 4 0.31 -2.10 -8.85
CA PRO A 4 -0.66 -2.68 -7.92
C PRO A 4 -1.75 -1.72 -7.45
N LEU A 5 -1.43 -0.43 -7.31
CA LEU A 5 -2.37 0.60 -6.86
C LEU A 5 -3.52 0.78 -7.86
N PHE A 6 -3.20 0.96 -9.15
CA PHE A 6 -4.21 1.03 -10.20
C PHE A 6 -4.98 -0.28 -10.29
N ARG A 7 -4.31 -1.44 -10.18
CA ARG A 7 -4.99 -2.74 -10.21
C ARG A 7 -6.02 -2.87 -9.09
N ALA A 8 -5.69 -2.45 -7.86
CA ALA A 8 -6.63 -2.46 -6.75
C ALA A 8 -7.86 -1.57 -7.03
N ALA A 9 -7.62 -0.34 -7.52
CA ALA A 9 -8.67 0.61 -7.85
C ALA A 9 -9.64 0.08 -8.93
N TYR A 10 -9.10 -0.45 -10.03
CA TYR A 10 -9.93 -0.98 -11.11
C TYR A 10 -10.64 -2.28 -10.73
N LEU A 11 -10.01 -3.14 -9.93
CA LEU A 11 -10.65 -4.37 -9.46
C LEU A 11 -11.82 -4.07 -8.52
N SER A 12 -11.66 -3.11 -7.60
CA SER A 12 -12.75 -2.78 -6.69
C SER A 12 -13.90 -2.05 -7.39
N HIS A 13 -13.58 -1.19 -8.38
CA HIS A 13 -14.58 -0.48 -9.16
C HIS A 13 -15.36 -1.38 -10.13
N SER A 14 -14.66 -2.15 -10.98
CA SER A 14 -15.30 -2.88 -12.09
C SER A 14 -15.87 -4.25 -11.68
N ALA A 15 -15.16 -4.98 -10.82
CA ALA A 15 -15.53 -6.33 -10.44
C ALA A 15 -16.39 -6.39 -9.16
N LYS A 16 -16.67 -5.23 -8.53
CA LYS A 16 -17.36 -5.10 -7.22
C LYS A 16 -16.79 -6.05 -6.16
N LYS A 17 -15.50 -6.34 -6.23
CA LYS A 17 -14.80 -7.21 -5.28
C LYS A 17 -14.35 -6.38 -4.08
N LYS A 18 -14.40 -6.99 -2.89
CA LYS A 18 -13.68 -6.45 -1.73
C LYS A 18 -12.19 -6.59 -2.02
N VAL A 19 -11.48 -5.48 -2.01
CA VAL A 19 -10.04 -5.45 -2.29
C VAL A 19 -9.34 -4.78 -1.11
N THR A 20 -8.29 -5.44 -0.62
CA THR A 20 -7.35 -4.86 0.34
C THR A 20 -5.98 -4.78 -0.33
N LEU A 21 -5.42 -3.58 -0.43
CA LEU A 21 -4.05 -3.34 -0.88
C LEU A 21 -3.12 -3.29 0.33
N LEU A 22 -2.22 -4.26 0.44
CA LEU A 22 -1.17 -4.26 1.47
C LEU A 22 0.00 -3.36 1.03
N VAL A 23 0.31 -2.36 1.83
CA VAL A 23 1.37 -1.37 1.58
C VAL A 23 2.45 -1.51 2.66
N PRO A 24 3.74 -1.52 2.32
CA PRO A 24 4.78 -1.51 3.34
C PRO A 24 4.78 -0.17 4.09
N TRP A 25 4.83 -0.24 5.42
CA TRP A 25 5.18 0.88 6.29
C TRP A 25 6.67 0.81 6.62
N LEU A 26 7.42 1.84 6.25
CA LEU A 26 8.86 1.91 6.41
C LEU A 26 9.22 2.92 7.51
N CYS A 27 10.32 2.68 8.23
CA CYS A 27 10.89 3.71 9.09
C CYS A 27 11.37 4.91 8.27
N LYS A 28 11.45 6.08 8.90
CA LYS A 28 11.76 7.34 8.19
C LYS A 28 13.06 7.29 7.38
N SER A 29 14.12 6.68 7.92
CA SER A 29 15.39 6.52 7.21
C SER A 29 15.29 5.65 5.96
N ASP A 30 14.38 4.67 5.95
CA ASP A 30 14.15 3.83 4.78
C ASP A 30 13.23 4.52 3.76
N GLN A 31 12.27 5.33 4.22
CA GLN A 31 11.45 6.16 3.33
C GLN A 31 12.30 7.13 2.50
N GLU A 32 13.27 7.80 3.15
CA GLU A 32 14.21 8.73 2.49
C GLU A 32 15.05 8.07 1.38
N LEU A 33 15.23 6.74 1.45
CA LEU A 33 15.98 5.97 0.44
C LEU A 33 15.10 5.46 -0.69
N VAL A 34 13.81 5.27 -0.44
CA VAL A 34 12.88 4.60 -1.37
C VAL A 34 12.01 5.61 -2.12
N TYR A 35 11.57 6.66 -1.45
CA TYR A 35 10.64 7.63 -2.01
C TYR A 35 11.37 8.78 -2.71
N PRO A 36 10.91 9.20 -3.90
CA PRO A 36 11.54 10.30 -4.61
C PRO A 36 11.27 11.64 -3.93
N SER A 37 12.05 12.66 -4.29
CA SER A 37 11.76 14.08 -3.97
C SER A 37 11.63 14.40 -2.47
N ASN A 38 12.35 13.67 -1.61
CA ASN A 38 12.34 13.84 -0.15
C ASN A 38 10.96 13.69 0.50
N ILE A 39 10.04 12.98 -0.16
CA ILE A 39 8.73 12.67 0.42
C ILE A 39 8.94 11.69 1.57
N THR A 40 8.43 12.05 2.75
CA THR A 40 8.39 11.18 3.93
C THR A 40 7.06 11.38 4.64
N PHE A 41 6.64 10.37 5.38
CA PHE A 41 5.39 10.34 6.13
C PHE A 41 5.69 10.03 7.59
N SER A 42 4.98 10.70 8.48
CA SER A 42 5.10 10.51 9.93
C SER A 42 4.13 9.45 10.45
N SER A 43 3.07 9.15 9.70
CA SER A 43 2.12 8.07 10.03
C SER A 43 1.59 7.33 8.78
N PRO A 44 1.09 6.09 8.94
CA PRO A 44 0.45 5.34 7.86
C PRO A 44 -0.76 6.07 7.26
N GLU A 45 -1.52 6.80 8.07
CA GLU A 45 -2.71 7.55 7.64
C GLU A 45 -2.34 8.72 6.70
N GLU A 46 -1.22 9.40 6.99
CA GLU A 46 -0.67 10.44 6.12
C GLU A 46 -0.26 9.85 4.76
N GLN A 47 0.43 8.69 4.78
CA GLN A 47 0.80 7.97 3.57
C GLN A 47 -0.43 7.50 2.78
N GLU A 48 -1.47 6.99 3.46
CA GLU A 48 -2.71 6.59 2.82
C GLU A 48 -3.41 7.78 2.15
N LEU A 49 -3.52 8.92 2.83
CA LEU A 49 -4.12 10.13 2.27
C LEU A 49 -3.36 10.58 1.01
N TYR A 50 -2.03 10.58 1.06
CA TYR A 50 -1.21 10.89 -0.10
C TYR A 50 -1.47 9.93 -1.27
N ILE A 51 -1.48 8.62 -1.00
CA ILE A 51 -1.75 7.58 -2.02
C ILE A 51 -3.12 7.78 -2.65
N ARG A 52 -4.15 8.07 -1.85
CA ARG A 52 -5.52 8.29 -2.31
C ARG A 52 -5.62 9.53 -3.19
N ASN A 53 -5.09 10.67 -2.74
CA ASN A 53 -5.08 11.91 -3.53
C ASN A 53 -4.34 11.72 -4.86
N TRP A 54 -3.14 11.12 -4.81
CA TRP A 54 -2.35 10.84 -6.01
C TRP A 54 -3.10 9.94 -6.99
N LEU A 55 -3.81 8.92 -6.49
CA LEU A 55 -4.59 8.02 -7.32
C LEU A 55 -5.78 8.75 -7.95
N GLU A 56 -6.60 9.43 -7.14
CA GLU A 56 -7.84 10.10 -7.58
C GLU A 56 -7.58 11.20 -8.63
N GLU A 57 -6.44 11.89 -8.57
CA GLU A 57 -6.01 12.83 -9.63
C GLU A 57 -5.82 12.15 -11.01
N ARG A 58 -5.61 10.83 -11.04
CA ARG A 58 -5.23 10.05 -12.24
C ARG A 58 -6.33 9.11 -12.72
N ILE A 59 -7.38 8.93 -11.94
CA ILE A 59 -8.51 8.06 -12.29
C ILE A 59 -9.80 8.88 -12.34
N GLY A 60 -10.66 8.63 -13.32
CA GLY A 60 -11.93 9.34 -13.49
C GLY A 60 -13.06 8.85 -12.58
N PHE A 61 -12.75 8.14 -11.49
CA PHE A 61 -13.74 7.54 -10.59
C PHE A 61 -13.22 7.47 -9.16
N LYS A 62 -14.13 7.35 -8.19
CA LYS A 62 -13.76 7.15 -6.78
C LYS A 62 -13.30 5.70 -6.56
N ALA A 63 -12.06 5.51 -6.11
CA ALA A 63 -11.55 4.18 -5.80
C ALA A 63 -11.98 3.71 -4.41
N ASP A 64 -12.79 2.67 -4.36
CA ASP A 64 -13.33 2.11 -3.12
C ASP A 64 -12.62 0.79 -2.78
N PHE A 65 -11.45 0.86 -2.18
CA PHE A 65 -10.70 -0.29 -1.66
C PHE A 65 -10.03 0.05 -0.33
N LYS A 66 -9.74 -0.99 0.45
CA LYS A 66 -9.05 -0.86 1.74
C LYS A 66 -7.55 -0.79 1.52
N ILE A 67 -6.86 0.11 2.22
CA ILE A 67 -5.40 0.09 2.34
C ILE A 67 -5.09 -0.45 3.73
N SER A 68 -4.08 -1.30 3.83
CA SER A 68 -3.60 -1.82 5.12
C SER A 68 -2.09 -1.89 5.08
N PHE A 69 -1.46 -1.63 6.22
CA PHE A 69 -0.02 -1.50 6.31
C PHE A 69 0.59 -2.71 6.99
N TYR A 70 1.72 -3.17 6.46
CA TYR A 70 2.58 -4.15 7.13
C TYR A 70 3.97 -3.53 7.37
N PRO A 71 4.66 -3.86 8.46
CA PRO A 71 5.99 -3.35 8.74
C PRO A 71 6.98 -3.90 7.69
N GLY A 72 7.70 -3.00 7.02
CA GLY A 72 8.69 -3.33 6.01
C GLY A 72 10.05 -2.69 6.32
N LYS A 73 11.11 -3.28 5.76
CA LYS A 73 12.48 -2.74 5.83
C LYS A 73 13.09 -2.70 4.45
N PHE A 74 13.76 -1.61 4.10
CA PHE A 74 14.47 -1.53 2.84
C PHE A 74 15.85 -2.19 2.96
N SER A 75 16.11 -3.17 2.09
CA SER A 75 17.42 -3.79 1.92
C SER A 75 18.16 -3.08 0.79
N LYS A 76 19.21 -2.32 1.13
CA LYS A 76 20.08 -1.65 0.15
C LYS A 76 20.77 -2.65 -0.79
N GLU A 77 21.26 -3.76 -0.23
CA GLU A 77 21.94 -4.82 -0.98
C GLU A 77 21.01 -5.44 -2.04
N ARG A 78 19.77 -5.74 -1.64
CA ARG A 78 18.78 -6.37 -2.54
C ARG A 78 17.96 -5.35 -3.33
N ARG A 79 18.17 -4.05 -3.09
CA ARG A 79 17.36 -2.93 -3.61
C ARG A 79 15.86 -3.21 -3.54
N SER A 80 15.41 -3.77 -2.42
CA SER A 80 14.07 -4.32 -2.25
C SER A 80 13.52 -4.03 -0.85
N VAL A 81 12.20 -3.86 -0.75
CA VAL A 81 11.50 -3.82 0.53
C VAL A 81 11.18 -5.26 0.97
N ILE A 82 11.58 -5.60 2.19
CA ILE A 82 11.36 -6.92 2.79
C ILE A 82 10.36 -6.78 3.94
N PRO A 83 9.30 -7.61 3.99
CA PRO A 83 8.40 -7.64 5.14
C PRO A 83 9.13 -8.02 6.43
N THR A 84 8.83 -7.31 7.52
CA THR A 84 9.34 -7.61 8.86
C THR A 84 8.27 -8.41 9.62
N GLY A 85 8.11 -9.68 9.25
CA GLY A 85 7.13 -10.59 9.87
C GLY A 85 6.13 -11.16 8.86
N ASP A 86 5.09 -11.83 9.40
CA ASP A 86 4.04 -12.45 8.59
C ASP A 86 3.00 -11.39 8.15
N THR A 87 2.90 -11.18 6.84
CA THR A 87 1.97 -10.20 6.27
C THR A 87 0.50 -10.60 6.41
N SER A 88 0.19 -11.89 6.60
CA SER A 88 -1.19 -12.37 6.74
C SER A 88 -1.87 -11.80 7.99
N GLN A 89 -1.10 -11.49 9.04
CA GLN A 89 -1.60 -10.93 10.30
C GLN A 89 -2.19 -9.52 10.15
N PHE A 90 -1.86 -8.80 9.07
CA PHE A 90 -2.38 -7.46 8.81
C PHE A 90 -3.69 -7.49 8.01
N ILE A 91 -4.21 -8.68 7.71
CA ILE A 91 -5.55 -8.90 7.19
C ILE A 91 -6.36 -9.54 8.33
N PRO A 92 -7.35 -8.84 8.91
CA PRO A 92 -8.19 -9.44 9.96
C PRO A 92 -8.83 -10.73 9.47
N SER A 93 -8.92 -11.77 10.32
CA SER A 93 -9.48 -13.07 9.91
C SER A 93 -10.92 -12.98 9.35
N ARG A 94 -11.70 -11.98 9.79
CA ARG A 94 -13.05 -11.69 9.24
C ARG A 94 -13.05 -11.20 7.78
N ASP A 95 -11.92 -10.64 7.34
CA ASP A 95 -11.68 -10.10 6.01
C ASP A 95 -10.79 -11.04 5.19
N ALA A 96 -10.32 -12.15 5.77
CA ALA A 96 -9.51 -13.17 5.10
C ALA A 96 -10.45 -14.16 4.37
N ASP A 97 -10.33 -14.24 3.05
CA ASP A 97 -11.17 -15.11 2.22
C ASP A 97 -10.82 -16.61 2.33
N ILE A 98 -9.78 -16.97 3.11
CA ILE A 98 -9.34 -18.34 3.36
C ILE A 98 -9.16 -18.53 4.87
N ALA A 99 -9.91 -19.49 5.42
CA ALA A 99 -9.87 -19.94 6.81
C ALA A 99 -8.83 -21.04 7.02
#